data_AF-A0A060BRI2-F1
#
_entry.id   AF-A0A060BRI2-F1
#
_cell.length_a   1.000
_cell.length_b   1.000
_cell.length_c   1.000
_cell.angle_alpha   90.00
_cell.angle_beta   90.00
_cell.angle_gamma   90.00
#
_symmetry.space_group_name_H-M   'P 1'
#
loop_
_entity.id
_entity.type
_entity.pdbx_description
1 polymer ?
#
loop_
_entity_poly.entity_id
_entity_poly.type
_entity_poly.pdbx_seq_one_letter_code
_entity_poly.pdbx_strand_id
1 'polypeptide(L)'
;MFDPDLIKSMGYLPNEYLYYYYHREQSVKNIIGSNATRGQFIEQNNKDMLAELNAMNIDANPEKALETYLYYMEKRELAYMAVETHRDTKPLERGTVKMPDSEGYAGVMMDFAQALVSDSHKEIILSVPNNGSVDGFNDD
;
A
#
# COMPACT_ATOMS: atom_id res chain seq x y z
N MET A 1 -13.28 7.50 -1.56
CA MET A 1 -12.73 8.45 -0.57
C MET A 1 -13.80 8.69 0.49
N PHE A 2 -13.43 8.98 1.75
CA PHE A 2 -14.41 9.31 2.79
C PHE A 2 -15.16 10.61 2.44
N ASP A 3 -16.41 10.69 2.90
CA ASP A 3 -17.17 11.94 2.86
C ASP A 3 -16.45 13.01 3.72
N PRO A 4 -16.15 14.21 3.17
CA PRO A 4 -15.52 15.29 3.94
C PRO A 4 -16.26 15.65 5.23
N ASP A 5 -17.59 15.58 5.25
CA ASP A 5 -18.36 15.92 6.45
C ASP A 5 -18.28 14.83 7.51
N LEU A 6 -18.12 13.57 7.10
CA LEU A 6 -17.81 12.46 8.00
C LEU A 6 -16.45 12.69 8.69
N ILE A 7 -15.41 13.05 7.94
CA ILE A 7 -14.08 13.34 8.49
C ILE A 7 -14.14 14.49 9.51
N LYS A 8 -14.83 15.59 9.16
CA LYS A 8 -14.99 16.73 10.09
C LYS A 8 -15.71 16.33 11.37
N SER A 9 -16.71 15.46 11.28
CA SER A 9 -17.48 15.01 12.45
C SER A 9 -16.69 14.09 13.39
N MET A 10 -15.75 13.30 12.86
CA MET A 10 -14.95 12.35 13.65
C MET A 10 -13.93 13.03 14.55
N GLY A 11 -13.38 14.17 14.13
CA GLY A 11 -12.30 14.86 14.87
C GLY A 11 -10.94 14.16 14.81
N TYR A 12 -10.83 13.05 14.09
CA TYR A 12 -9.60 12.26 13.91
C TYR A 12 -9.43 11.87 12.44
N LEU A 13 -8.21 11.50 12.04
CA LEU A 13 -7.94 10.92 10.73
C LEU A 13 -8.15 9.41 10.79
N PRO A 14 -9.19 8.86 10.13
CA PRO A 14 -9.46 7.43 10.18
C PRO A 14 -8.43 6.67 9.34
N ASN A 15 -8.10 5.47 9.80
CA ASN A 15 -7.45 4.48 8.96
C ASN A 15 -8.34 4.18 7.73
N GLU A 16 -7.75 4.08 6.55
CA GLU A 16 -8.45 3.83 5.28
C GLU A 16 -9.34 2.58 5.27
N TYR A 17 -9.00 1.54 6.05
CA TYR A 17 -9.82 0.34 6.18
C TYR A 17 -11.19 0.60 6.80
N LEU A 18 -11.36 1.72 7.53
CA LEU A 18 -12.68 2.14 8.01
C LEU A 18 -13.64 2.48 6.86
N TYR A 19 -13.15 2.70 5.63
CA TYR A 19 -13.99 2.90 4.45
C TYR A 19 -14.98 1.74 4.25
N TYR A 20 -14.56 0.50 4.52
CA TYR A 20 -15.41 -0.69 4.37
C TYR A 20 -16.56 -0.75 5.40
N TYR A 21 -16.42 -0.04 6.53
CA TYR A 21 -17.46 0.06 7.55
C TYR A 21 -18.45 1.18 7.23
N TYR A 22 -17.93 2.38 6.91
CA TYR A 22 -18.77 3.55 6.65
C TYR A 22 -19.41 3.56 5.25
N HIS A 23 -18.80 2.89 4.27
CA HIS A 23 -19.29 2.81 2.89
C HIS A 23 -19.48 1.36 2.43
N ARG A 24 -19.94 0.49 3.34
CA ARG A 24 -20.13 -0.95 3.10
C ARG A 24 -20.93 -1.26 1.83
N GLU A 25 -22.12 -0.68 1.68
CA GLU A 25 -23.00 -0.99 0.54
C GLU A 25 -22.38 -0.57 -0.79
N GLN A 26 -21.75 0.61 -0.82
CA GLN A 26 -21.07 1.12 -2.00
C GLN A 26 -19.86 0.24 -2.36
N SER A 27 -19.00 -0.08 -1.40
CA SER A 27 -17.81 -0.92 -1.63
C SER A 27 -18.21 -2.31 -2.14
N VAL A 28 -19.22 -2.95 -1.55
CA VAL A 28 -19.73 -4.26 -2.00
C VAL A 28 -20.29 -4.18 -3.41
N LYS A 29 -21.13 -3.17 -3.71
CA LYS A 29 -21.66 -2.95 -5.06
C LYS A 29 -20.54 -2.80 -6.10
N ASN A 30 -19.50 -2.06 -5.76
CA ASN A 30 -18.36 -1.81 -6.63
C ASN A 30 -17.54 -3.08 -6.89
N ILE A 31 -17.27 -3.84 -5.84
CA ILE A 31 -16.53 -5.11 -5.94
C ILE A 31 -17.30 -6.12 -6.79
N ILE A 32 -18.61 -6.26 -6.58
CA ILE A 32 -19.47 -7.17 -7.36
C ILE A 32 -19.58 -6.73 -8.82
N GLY A 33 -19.61 -5.42 -9.08
CA GLY A 33 -19.67 -4.86 -10.43
C GLY A 33 -18.34 -4.87 -11.19
N SER A 34 -17.23 -5.23 -10.53
CA SER A 34 -15.90 -5.25 -11.15
C SER A 34 -15.69 -6.50 -12.01
N ASN A 35 -15.00 -6.33 -13.14
CA ASN A 35 -14.62 -7.44 -14.02
C ASN A 35 -13.54 -8.36 -13.42
N ALA A 36 -12.79 -7.87 -12.42
CA ALA A 36 -11.74 -8.62 -11.76
C ALA A 36 -11.60 -8.20 -10.30
N THR A 37 -11.22 -9.15 -9.47
CA THR A 37 -10.82 -8.88 -8.08
C THR A 37 -9.43 -8.25 -8.04
N ARG A 38 -9.12 -7.58 -6.93
CA ARG A 38 -7.77 -7.08 -6.65
C ARG A 38 -6.70 -8.19 -6.72
N GLY A 39 -7.03 -9.38 -6.23
CA GLY A 39 -6.13 -10.54 -6.27
C GLY A 39 -5.79 -10.96 -7.70
N GLN A 40 -6.79 -11.09 -8.57
CA GLN A 40 -6.59 -11.42 -9.99
C GLN A 40 -5.78 -10.34 -10.72
N PHE A 41 -6.02 -9.06 -10.42
CA PHE A 41 -5.22 -7.97 -10.96
C PHE A 41 -3.74 -8.08 -10.54
N ILE A 42 -3.46 -8.30 -9.25
CA ILE A 42 -2.09 -8.44 -8.74
C ILE A 42 -1.40 -9.66 -9.37
N GLU A 43 -2.11 -10.79 -9.47
CA GLU A 43 -1.60 -11.99 -10.10
C GLU A 43 -1.17 -11.71 -11.55
N GLN A 44 -2.04 -11.11 -12.35
CA GLN A 44 -1.73 -10.79 -13.74
C GLN A 44 -0.60 -9.76 -13.85
N ASN A 45 -0.61 -8.72 -13.01
CA ASN A 45 0.42 -7.69 -12.96
C ASN A 45 1.81 -8.31 -12.68
N ASN A 46 1.89 -9.26 -11.75
CA ASN A 46 3.13 -9.95 -11.42
C ASN A 46 3.58 -10.89 -12.55
N LYS A 47 2.66 -11.62 -13.20
CA LYS A 47 2.98 -12.46 -14.36
C LYS A 47 3.57 -11.64 -15.49
N ASP A 48 2.96 -10.51 -15.81
CA ASP A 48 3.42 -9.60 -16.86
C ASP A 48 4.80 -9.02 -16.52
N MET A 49 5.00 -8.57 -15.28
CA MET A 49 6.29 -8.06 -14.80
C MET A 49 7.40 -9.10 -14.94
N LEU A 50 7.16 -10.31 -14.42
CA LEU A 50 8.17 -11.37 -14.44
C LEU A 50 8.48 -11.83 -15.87
N ALA A 51 7.47 -11.92 -16.73
CA ALA A 51 7.67 -12.24 -18.14
C ALA A 51 8.54 -11.19 -18.84
N GLU A 52 8.30 -9.91 -18.59
CA GLU A 52 9.08 -8.82 -19.16
C GLU A 52 10.53 -8.84 -18.65
N LEU A 53 10.73 -8.97 -17.33
CA LEU A 53 12.06 -9.03 -16.72
C LEU A 53 12.87 -10.25 -17.21
N ASN A 54 12.24 -11.42 -17.32
CA ASN A 54 12.90 -12.65 -17.80
C ASN A 54 13.37 -12.55 -19.25
N ALA A 55 12.75 -11.69 -20.07
CA ALA A 55 13.16 -11.46 -21.45
C ALA A 55 14.33 -10.45 -21.56
N MET A 56 14.72 -9.79 -20.46
CA MET A 56 15.80 -8.80 -20.47
C MET A 56 17.16 -9.42 -20.14
N ASN A 57 18.21 -8.88 -20.74
CA ASN A 57 19.56 -9.05 -20.22
C ASN A 57 19.80 -7.98 -19.14
N ILE A 58 19.57 -8.38 -17.89
CA ILE A 58 19.66 -7.50 -16.72
C ILE A 58 21.08 -7.01 -16.49
N ASP A 59 22.10 -7.86 -16.68
CA ASP A 59 23.50 -7.48 -16.49
C ASP A 59 23.94 -6.40 -17.48
N ALA A 60 23.37 -6.43 -18.69
CA ALA A 60 23.67 -5.43 -19.72
C ALA A 60 22.82 -4.15 -19.58
N ASN A 61 21.64 -4.20 -18.95
CA ASN A 61 20.71 -3.07 -18.86
C ASN A 61 19.99 -3.01 -17.49
N PRO A 62 20.73 -2.84 -16.38
CA PRO A 62 20.15 -2.88 -15.03
C PRO A 62 19.16 -1.74 -14.78
N GLU A 63 19.38 -0.54 -15.34
CA GLU A 63 18.48 0.60 -15.19
C GLU A 63 17.11 0.34 -15.81
N LYS A 64 17.09 -0.33 -16.97
CA LYS A 64 15.84 -0.69 -17.65
C LYS A 64 15.07 -1.76 -16.87
N ALA A 65 15.77 -2.73 -16.30
CA ALA A 65 15.14 -3.73 -15.43
C ALA A 65 14.53 -3.08 -14.18
N LEU A 66 15.24 -2.14 -13.56
CA LEU A 66 14.73 -1.37 -12.42
C LEU A 66 13.52 -0.53 -12.80
N GLU A 67 13.55 0.17 -13.94
CA GLU A 67 12.42 0.95 -14.45
C GLU A 67 11.17 0.07 -14.65
N THR A 68 11.34 -1.11 -15.26
CA THR A 68 10.25 -2.08 -15.43
C THR A 68 9.69 -2.51 -14.07
N TYR A 69 10.55 -2.88 -13.12
CA TYR A 69 10.11 -3.23 -11.78
C TYR A 69 9.32 -2.10 -11.11
N LEU A 70 9.85 -0.89 -11.11
CA LEU A 70 9.20 0.28 -10.51
C LEU A 70 7.85 0.61 -11.18
N TYR A 71 7.76 0.47 -12.50
CA TYR A 71 6.51 0.64 -13.24
C TYR A 71 5.43 -0.35 -12.76
N TYR A 72 5.76 -1.63 -12.64
CA TYR A 72 4.79 -2.64 -12.20
C TYR A 72 4.42 -2.51 -10.72
N MET A 73 5.35 -2.04 -9.88
CA MET A 73 5.08 -1.69 -8.49
C MET A 73 4.12 -0.50 -8.38
N GLU A 74 4.37 0.59 -9.10
CA GLU A 74 3.47 1.76 -9.10
C GLU A 74 2.09 1.41 -9.67
N LYS A 75 2.04 0.59 -10.73
CA LYS A 75 0.77 0.08 -11.28
C LYS A 75 -0.03 -0.72 -10.24
N ARG A 76 0.66 -1.50 -9.39
CA ARG A 76 0.04 -2.19 -8.25
C ARG A 76 -0.48 -1.18 -7.24
N GLU A 77 0.33 -0.20 -6.82
CA GLU A 77 -0.06 0.81 -5.83
C GLU A 77 -1.25 1.67 -6.29
N LEU A 78 -1.25 2.15 -7.54
CA LEU A 78 -2.35 2.95 -8.09
C LEU A 78 -3.70 2.22 -8.08
N ALA A 79 -3.68 0.90 -8.26
CA ALA A 79 -4.90 0.10 -8.23
C ALA A 79 -5.37 -0.24 -6.79
N TYR A 80 -4.66 0.19 -5.74
CA TYR A 80 -5.07 -0.01 -4.36
C TYR A 80 -6.34 0.81 -4.05
N MET A 81 -7.37 0.14 -3.52
CA MET A 81 -8.70 0.69 -3.24
C MET A 81 -9.41 1.37 -4.44
N ALA A 82 -8.87 1.28 -5.66
CA ALA A 82 -9.39 2.02 -6.82
C ALA A 82 -10.78 1.53 -7.23
N VAL A 83 -11.00 0.21 -7.21
CA VAL A 83 -12.31 -0.41 -7.51
C VAL A 83 -13.33 -0.03 -6.45
N GLU A 84 -12.96 -0.20 -5.19
CA GLU A 84 -13.80 0.01 -4.01
C GLU A 84 -14.25 1.47 -3.91
N THR A 85 -13.39 2.41 -4.32
CA THR A 85 -13.65 3.85 -4.21
C THR A 85 -14.04 4.53 -5.52
N HIS A 86 -14.08 3.81 -6.65
CA HIS A 86 -14.26 4.38 -8.00
C HIS A 86 -13.30 5.55 -8.29
N ARG A 87 -12.04 5.39 -7.90
CA ARG A 87 -11.04 6.44 -8.10
C ARG A 87 -10.48 6.35 -9.52
N ASP A 88 -10.56 7.47 -10.25
CA ASP A 88 -9.79 7.62 -11.49
C ASP A 88 -8.30 7.60 -11.16
N THR A 89 -7.59 6.64 -11.74
CA THR A 89 -6.14 6.56 -11.66
C THR A 89 -5.54 7.33 -12.83
N LYS A 90 -4.52 8.15 -12.56
CA LYS A 90 -3.79 8.82 -13.65
C LYS A 90 -3.08 7.79 -14.51
N PRO A 91 -2.91 8.04 -15.83
CA PRO A 91 -2.10 7.17 -16.67
C PRO A 91 -0.68 7.09 -16.12
N LEU A 92 -0.18 5.87 -15.96
CA LEU A 92 1.19 5.64 -15.52
C LEU A 92 2.13 5.63 -16.73
N GLU A 93 3.10 6.54 -16.73
CA GLU A 93 4.14 6.64 -17.76
C GLU A 93 5.42 5.93 -17.30
N ARG A 94 6.01 5.13 -18.19
CA ARG A 94 7.31 4.48 -17.95
C ARG A 94 8.42 5.52 -17.83
N GLY A 95 9.44 5.21 -17.02
CA GLY A 95 10.58 6.10 -16.77
C GLY A 95 10.30 7.28 -15.83
N THR A 96 9.05 7.48 -15.41
CA THR A 96 8.67 8.58 -14.50
C THR A 96 8.67 8.18 -13.03
N VAL A 97 8.60 6.87 -12.74
CA VAL A 97 8.56 6.33 -11.39
C VAL A 97 9.97 6.29 -10.82
N LYS A 98 10.15 6.94 -9.67
CA LYS A 98 11.40 6.89 -8.90
C LYS A 98 11.27 5.88 -7.78
N MET A 99 12.41 5.36 -7.34
CA MET A 99 12.46 4.57 -6.12
C MET A 99 11.95 5.44 -4.96
N PRO A 100 10.97 4.97 -4.17
CA PRO A 100 10.44 5.74 -3.06
C PRO A 100 11.49 5.92 -1.97
N ASP A 101 11.53 7.11 -1.37
CA ASP A 101 12.46 7.45 -0.28
C ASP A 101 12.14 6.72 1.04
N SER A 102 10.93 6.18 1.18
CA SER A 102 10.52 5.37 2.34
C SER A 102 10.12 3.96 1.91
N GLU A 103 10.68 2.95 2.55
CA GLU A 103 10.51 1.55 2.16
C GLU A 103 9.24 0.87 2.74
N GLY A 104 8.22 1.64 3.13
CA GLY A 104 6.98 1.10 3.71
C GLY A 104 7.28 0.13 4.86
N TYR A 105 6.76 -1.10 4.77
CA TYR A 105 7.02 -2.16 5.76
C TYR A 105 8.52 -2.46 5.96
N ALA A 106 9.31 -2.51 4.88
CA ALA A 106 10.73 -2.80 5.00
C ALA A 106 11.45 -1.67 5.77
N GLY A 107 11.05 -0.42 5.54
CA GLY A 107 11.59 0.74 6.27
C GLY A 107 11.32 0.66 7.76
N VAL A 108 10.07 0.37 8.14
CA VAL A 108 9.68 0.17 9.55
C VAL A 108 10.48 -0.96 10.21
N MET A 109 10.66 -2.08 9.49
CA MET A 109 11.43 -3.22 10.03
C MET A 109 12.93 -2.93 10.13
N MET A 110 13.50 -2.16 9.20
CA MET A 110 14.89 -1.73 9.25
C MET A 110 15.10 -0.73 10.40
N ASP A 111 14.15 0.18 10.61
CA ASP A 111 14.16 1.09 11.76
C ASP A 111 14.11 0.33 13.09
N PHE A 112 13.24 -0.68 13.17
CA PHE A 112 13.13 -1.55 14.33
C PHE A 112 14.43 -2.33 14.59
N ALA A 113 14.98 -2.99 13.57
CA ALA A 113 16.23 -3.71 13.70
C ALA A 113 17.39 -2.79 14.11
N GLN A 114 17.47 -1.57 13.55
CA GLN A 114 18.48 -0.59 13.92
C GLN A 114 18.34 -0.13 15.37
N ALA A 115 17.10 0.09 15.84
CA ALA A 115 16.84 0.47 17.23
C ALA A 115 17.26 -0.63 18.22
N LEU A 116 17.20 -1.91 17.84
CA LEU A 116 17.62 -3.02 18.70
C LEU A 116 19.14 -3.14 18.85
N VAL A 117 19.91 -2.74 17.85
CA VAL A 117 21.38 -2.96 17.80
C VAL A 117 22.20 -1.70 18.07
N SER A 118 21.55 -0.54 18.18
CA SER A 118 22.21 0.74 18.43
C SER A 118 21.71 1.35 19.73
N ASP A 119 22.52 2.24 20.32
CA ASP A 119 22.07 3.09 21.45
C ASP A 119 21.16 4.25 20.99
N SER A 120 20.60 4.18 19.76
CA SER A 120 19.71 5.22 19.24
C SER A 120 18.27 4.98 19.65
N HIS A 121 17.63 6.00 20.20
CA HIS A 121 16.20 5.95 20.51
C HIS A 121 15.38 6.18 19.23
N LYS A 122 14.44 5.26 18.95
CA LYS A 122 13.46 5.40 17.87
C LYS A 122 12.04 5.13 18.39
N GLU A 123 11.09 5.94 17.94
CA GLU A 123 9.66 5.73 18.18
C GLU A 123 9.06 5.00 16.97
N ILE A 124 8.45 3.83 17.22
CA ILE A 124 7.90 2.96 16.17
C ILE A 124 6.52 2.48 16.61
N ILE A 125 5.54 2.59 15.72
CA ILE A 125 4.17 2.10 15.96
C ILE A 125 4.16 0.59 15.68
N LEU A 126 3.86 -0.21 16.71
CA LEU A 126 3.86 -1.68 16.64
C LEU A 126 2.55 -2.25 17.19
N SER A 127 2.17 -3.43 16.70
CA SER A 127 1.13 -4.24 17.32
C SER A 127 1.72 -5.05 18.47
N VAL A 128 1.56 -4.56 19.69
CA VAL A 128 2.05 -5.16 20.94
C VAL A 128 0.90 -5.18 21.96
N PRO A 129 1.00 -5.99 23.03
CA PRO A 129 0.04 -5.94 24.13
C PRO A 129 -0.10 -4.52 24.67
N ASN A 130 -1.33 -4.13 24.99
CA ASN A 130 -1.67 -2.75 25.34
C ASN A 130 -0.89 -2.25 26.57
N ASN A 131 -0.81 -3.06 27.64
CA ASN A 131 -0.13 -2.71 28.90
C ASN A 131 -0.42 -1.27 29.38
N GLY A 132 -1.69 -0.86 29.38
CA GLY A 132 -2.12 0.48 29.76
C GLY A 132 -1.81 1.62 28.77
N SER A 133 -1.37 1.34 27.54
CA SER A 133 -1.10 2.37 26.51
C SER A 133 -2.36 3.07 26.03
N VAL A 134 -3.49 2.36 26.01
CA VAL A 134 -4.81 2.83 25.58
C VAL A 134 -5.82 2.55 26.70
N ASP A 135 -6.34 3.63 27.28
CA ASP A 135 -7.36 3.56 28.33
C ASP A 135 -8.64 2.86 27.84
N GLY A 136 -9.22 2.02 28.70
CA GLY A 136 -10.49 1.33 28.43
C GLY A 136 -10.37 0.04 27.62
N PHE A 137 -9.16 -0.39 27.28
CA PHE A 137 -8.87 -1.72 26.71
C PHE A 137 -8.13 -2.59 27.73
N ASN A 138 -8.24 -3.92 27.60
CA ASN A 138 -7.45 -4.85 28.41
C ASN A 138 -5.96 -4.70 28.11
N ASP A 139 -5.11 -5.22 29.00
CA ASP A 139 -3.65 -5.12 28.86
C ASP A 139 -3.04 -6.10 27.85
N ASP A 140 -3.75 -7.20 27.52
CA ASP A 140 -3.27 -8.31 26.69
C ASP A 140 -3.43 -8.12 25.18
#